data_AF-A0A6G0YAG3-F1
#
_entry.id   AF-A0A6G0YAG3-F1
#
_cell.length_a   1.000
_cell.length_b   1.000
_cell.length_c   1.000
_cell.angle_alpha   90.00
_cell.angle_beta   90.00
_cell.angle_gamma   90.00
#
_symmetry.space_group_name_H-M   'P 1'
#
loop_
_entity.id
_entity.type
_entity.pdbx_description
1 polymer ?
#
loop_
_entity_poly.entity_id
_entity_poly.type
_entity_poly.pdbx_seq_one_letter_code
_entity_poly.pdbx_strand_id
1 'polypeptide(L)'
;MAFRVEFRNLCRICLTEDIDLVDILTFGESTEKWIEEINTYYNVQIRFNEVKSTKLCLICLGKIKTWRKDKIKAIKSQVVIDFLDTKVYRIFFYILCLYKLIKNEVGTTS
;
A
#
# COMPACT_ATOMS: atom_id res chain seq x y z
N MET A 1 -15.20 29.37 30.98
CA MET A 1 -15.06 29.61 29.53
C MET A 1 -15.35 28.31 28.82
N ALA A 2 -16.38 28.26 27.98
CA ALA A 2 -16.66 27.08 27.17
C ALA A 2 -15.71 27.08 25.97
N PHE A 3 -14.78 26.12 25.92
CA PHE A 3 -13.93 25.89 24.76
C PHE A 3 -14.82 25.42 23.60
N ARG A 4 -15.06 26.28 22.61
CA ARG A 4 -15.71 25.88 21.36
C ARG A 4 -14.63 25.32 20.43
N VAL A 5 -14.43 24.01 20.48
CA VAL A 5 -13.61 23.31 19.49
C VAL A 5 -14.43 23.25 18.20
N GLU A 6 -13.94 23.87 17.13
CA GLU A 6 -14.54 23.72 15.81
C GLU A 6 -14.12 22.37 15.22
N PHE A 7 -14.90 21.33 15.50
CA PHE A 7 -14.61 19.95 15.07
C PHE A 7 -14.43 19.75 13.55
N ARG A 8 -14.81 20.76 12.73
CA ARG A 8 -14.62 20.77 11.28
C ARG A 8 -13.22 21.25 10.86
N ASN A 9 -12.55 22.01 11.72
CA ASN A 9 -11.21 22.58 11.51
C ASN A 9 -10.15 21.81 12.28
N LEU A 10 -10.23 20.49 12.25
CA LEU A 10 -9.25 19.58 12.84
C LEU A 10 -8.69 18.67 11.76
N CYS A 11 -7.44 18.24 11.90
CA CYS A 11 -6.97 17.13 11.10
C CYS A 11 -7.78 15.87 11.45
N ARG A 12 -8.38 15.25 10.44
CA ARG A 12 -9.18 14.04 10.57
C ARG A 12 -8.45 12.86 11.21
N ILE A 13 -7.12 12.83 11.14
CA ILE A 13 -6.30 11.70 11.61
C ILE A 13 -5.72 11.99 13.01
N CYS A 14 -4.95 13.07 13.16
CA CYS A 14 -4.27 13.37 14.41
C CYS A 14 -5.00 14.40 15.30
N LEU A 15 -6.16 14.88 14.87
CA LEU A 15 -7.01 15.83 15.60
C LEU A 15 -6.32 17.15 15.99
N THR A 16 -5.24 17.53 15.29
CA THR A 16 -4.58 18.83 15.46
C THR A 16 -5.41 19.97 14.88
N GLU A 17 -5.35 21.15 15.51
CA GLU A 17 -5.93 22.42 15.05
C GLU A 17 -4.95 23.22 14.16
N ASP A 18 -3.89 22.59 13.65
CA ASP A 18 -2.84 23.26 12.86
C ASP A 18 -3.40 24.15 11.74
N ILE A 19 -2.68 25.22 11.43
CA ILE A 19 -3.08 26.24 10.44
C ILE A 19 -3.07 25.66 9.01
N ASP A 20 -2.22 24.66 8.74
CA ASP A 20 -2.02 24.08 7.40
C ASP A 20 -2.89 22.83 7.16
N LEU A 21 -4.19 22.98 7.33
CA LEU A 21 -5.19 21.95 7.02
C LEU A 21 -5.62 22.02 5.56
N VAL A 22 -5.47 20.91 4.86
CA VAL A 22 -5.88 20.76 3.46
C VAL A 22 -7.13 19.91 3.39
N ASP A 23 -8.18 20.42 2.75
CA ASP A 23 -9.41 19.68 2.52
C ASP A 23 -9.24 18.72 1.34
N ILE A 24 -9.34 17.41 1.60
CA ILE A 24 -9.11 16.38 0.57
C ILE A 24 -10.18 16.47 -0.51
N LEU A 25 -11.38 16.93 -0.18
CA LEU A 25 -12.49 17.01 -1.15
C LEU A 25 -12.24 18.08 -2.23
N THR A 26 -11.23 18.93 -2.04
CA THR A 26 -10.85 19.96 -3.02
C THR A 26 -9.86 19.46 -4.07
N PHE A 27 -9.40 18.20 -3.98
CA PHE A 27 -8.40 17.62 -4.88
C PHE A 27 -8.94 17.20 -6.26
N GLY A 28 -10.20 17.54 -6.58
CA GLY A 28 -10.83 17.28 -7.87
C GLY A 28 -10.88 15.79 -8.20
N GLU A 29 -10.45 15.44 -9.41
CA GLU A 29 -10.46 14.05 -9.92
C GLU A 29 -9.61 13.08 -9.07
N SER A 30 -8.61 13.58 -8.34
CA SER A 30 -7.77 12.74 -7.50
C SER A 30 -8.36 12.43 -6.12
N THR A 31 -9.49 13.05 -5.77
CA THR A 31 -10.14 12.94 -4.45
C THR A 31 -10.44 11.49 -4.07
N GLU A 32 -11.06 10.72 -4.96
CA GLU A 32 -11.43 9.32 -4.69
C GLU A 32 -10.21 8.47 -4.33
N LYS A 33 -9.14 8.61 -5.13
CA LYS A 33 -7.88 7.91 -4.88
C LYS A 33 -7.27 8.30 -3.53
N TRP A 34 -7.33 9.58 -3.17
CA TRP A 34 -6.85 10.02 -1.86
C TRP A 34 -7.67 9.42 -0.72
N ILE A 35 -9.00 9.40 -0.83
CA ILE A 35 -9.89 8.79 0.17
C ILE A 35 -9.57 7.30 0.33
N GLU A 36 -9.40 6.56 -0.77
CA GLU A 36 -9.04 5.14 -0.75
C GLU A 36 -7.69 4.91 -0.05
N GLU A 37 -6.68 5.71 -0.38
CA GLU A 37 -5.34 5.58 0.21
C GLU A 37 -5.33 5.95 1.69
N ILE A 38 -6.08 6.96 2.10
CA ILE A 38 -6.24 7.33 3.52
C ILE A 38 -6.91 6.20 4.29
N ASN A 39 -7.97 5.62 3.73
CA ASN A 39 -8.64 4.48 4.31
C ASN A 39 -7.70 3.28 4.39
N THR A 40 -6.89 3.03 3.36
CA THR A 40 -5.93 1.92 3.36
C THR A 40 -4.84 2.09 4.41
N TYR A 41 -4.28 3.29 4.55
CA TYR A 41 -3.12 3.53 5.41
C TYR A 41 -3.49 3.78 6.88
N TYR A 42 -4.55 4.54 7.13
CA TYR A 42 -4.99 4.89 8.50
C TYR A 42 -6.25 4.17 8.95
N ASN A 43 -6.93 3.41 8.07
CA ASN A 43 -8.25 2.82 8.35
C ASN A 43 -9.31 3.86 8.74
N VAL A 44 -9.23 5.04 8.12
CA VAL A 44 -10.15 6.15 8.35
C VAL A 44 -11.02 6.37 7.12
N GLN A 45 -12.34 6.25 7.30
CA GLN A 45 -13.30 6.58 6.25
C GLN A 45 -13.61 8.08 6.25
N ILE A 46 -13.56 8.65 5.04
CA ILE A 46 -13.95 10.03 4.74
C ILE A 46 -15.02 9.96 3.67
N ARG A 47 -16.18 10.56 3.92
CA ARG A 47 -17.33 10.55 3.01
C ARG A 47 -17.70 11.97 2.60
N PHE A 48 -18.25 12.11 1.40
CA PHE A 48 -18.95 13.33 1.00
C PHE A 48 -20.14 13.55 1.94
N ASN A 49 -20.32 14.79 2.43
CA ASN A 49 -21.36 15.19 3.40
C ASN A 49 -21.24 14.61 4.82
N GLU A 50 -20.02 14.34 5.31
CA GLU A 50 -19.83 13.97 6.72
C GLU A 50 -19.91 15.21 7.66
N VAL A 51 -20.47 15.03 8.86
CA VAL A 51 -20.50 16.08 9.90
C VAL A 51 -19.10 16.36 10.47
N LYS A 52 -18.19 15.41 10.32
CA LYS A 52 -16.83 15.42 10.85
C LYS A 52 -15.86 16.08 9.85
N SER A 53 -14.66 16.45 10.29
CA SER A 53 -13.69 17.09 9.41
C SER A 53 -13.25 16.21 8.24
N THR A 54 -13.18 16.80 7.05
CA THR A 54 -12.61 16.23 5.83
C THR A 54 -11.17 16.71 5.57
N LYS A 55 -10.61 17.50 6.50
CA LYS A 55 -9.31 18.15 6.35
C LYS A 55 -8.18 17.34 6.97
N LEU A 56 -7.00 17.39 6.36
CA LEU A 56 -5.78 16.77 6.87
C LEU A 56 -4.65 17.78 7.01
N CYS A 57 -3.84 17.65 8.06
CA CYS A 57 -2.61 18.42 8.16
C CYS A 57 -1.56 17.88 7.17
N LEU A 58 -0.61 18.74 6.80
CA LEU A 58 0.48 18.40 5.89
C LEU A 58 1.34 17.23 6.39
N ILE A 59 1.47 17.04 7.71
CA ILE A 59 2.23 15.93 8.29
C ILE A 59 1.55 14.59 7.97
N CYS A 60 0.24 14.50 8.20
CA CYS A 60 -0.51 13.28 7.92
C CYS A 60 -0.55 12.97 6.41
N LEU A 61 -0.71 14.00 5.58
CA LEU A 61 -0.60 13.86 4.12
C LEU A 61 0.81 13.43 3.68
N GLY A 62 1.84 13.99 4.30
CA GLY A 62 3.24 13.66 4.04
C GLY A 62 3.54 12.18 4.29
N LYS A 63 3.03 11.62 5.40
CA LYS A 63 3.16 10.18 5.70
C LYS A 63 2.53 9.30 4.62
N ILE A 64 1.36 9.66 4.11
CA ILE A 64 0.72 8.92 3.00
C ILE A 64 1.55 9.02 1.73
N LYS A 65 2.10 10.20 1.40
CA LYS A 65 2.97 10.36 0.23
C LYS A 65 4.23 9.50 0.33
N THR A 66 4.86 9.44 1.49
CA THR A 66 6.03 8.58 1.74
C THR A 66 5.65 7.11 1.61
N TRP A 67 4.58 6.68 2.29
CA TRP A 67 4.07 5.32 2.18
C TRP A 67 3.74 4.93 0.73
N ARG A 68 3.16 5.84 -0.07
CA ARG A 68 2.88 5.60 -1.50
C ARG A 68 4.15 5.28 -2.28
N LYS A 69 5.26 6.01 -2.02
CA LYS A 69 6.55 5.75 -2.64
C LYS A 69 7.11 4.39 -2.22
N ASP A 70 7.03 4.06 -0.94
CA ASP A 70 7.52 2.79 -0.40
C ASP A 70 6.72 1.60 -0.93
N LYS A 71 5.40 1.72 -1.02
CA LYS A 71 4.51 0.71 -1.61
C LYS A 71 4.87 0.42 -3.06
N ILE A 72 5.11 1.46 -3.87
CA ILE A 72 5.53 1.29 -5.27
C ILE A 72 6.88 0.58 -5.35
N LYS A 73 7.83 0.94 -4.47
CA LYS A 73 9.14 0.29 -4.41
C LYS A 73 9.00 -1.19 -4.04
N ALA A 74 8.20 -1.51 -3.03
CA ALA A 74 7.93 -2.89 -2.60
C ALA A 74 7.29 -3.72 -3.72
N ILE A 75 6.32 -3.18 -4.45
CA ILE A 75 5.70 -3.86 -5.60
C ILE A 75 6.74 -4.18 -6.68
N LYS A 76 7.61 -3.22 -7.01
CA LYS A 76 8.68 -3.45 -8.00
C LYS A 76 9.66 -4.54 -7.54
N SER A 77 10.03 -4.53 -6.27
CA SER A 77 10.88 -5.58 -5.69
C SER A 77 10.19 -6.94 -5.71
N GLN A 78 8.89 -7.02 -5.43
CA GLN A 78 8.14 -8.26 -5.48
C GLN A 78 8.13 -8.87 -6.88
N VAL A 79 7.95 -8.04 -7.93
CA VAL A 79 8.02 -8.51 -9.33
C VAL A 79 9.37 -9.17 -9.66
N VAL A 80 10.48 -8.63 -9.14
CA VAL A 80 11.80 -9.22 -9.33
C VAL A 80 11.93 -10.56 -8.59
N ILE A 81 11.42 -10.63 -7.35
CA ILE A 81 11.40 -11.87 -6.56
C ILE A 81 10.58 -12.94 -7.29
N ASP A 82 9.36 -12.62 -7.73
CA ASP A 82 8.49 -13.56 -8.44
C ASP A 82 9.13 -14.08 -9.73
N PHE A 83 9.86 -13.21 -10.45
CA PHE A 83 10.63 -13.60 -11.62
C PHE A 83 11.75 -14.57 -11.28
N LEU A 84 12.53 -14.28 -10.22
CA LEU A 84 13.64 -15.15 -9.79
C LEU A 84 13.10 -16.50 -9.30
N ASP A 85 12.05 -16.51 -8.50
CA ASP A 85 11.41 -17.74 -8.03
C ASP A 85 10.97 -18.60 -9.21
N THR A 86 10.29 -18.01 -10.20
CA THR A 86 9.87 -18.74 -11.41
C THR A 86 11.05 -19.40 -12.15
N LYS A 87 12.21 -18.73 -12.21
CA LYS A 87 13.40 -19.27 -12.88
C LYS A 87 14.07 -20.36 -12.06
N VAL A 88 14.22 -20.16 -10.76
CA VAL A 88 14.82 -21.15 -9.84
C VAL A 88 13.98 -22.42 -9.80
N TYR A 89 12.65 -22.31 -9.68
CA TYR A 89 11.74 -23.46 -9.71
C TYR A 89 11.86 -24.25 -11.03
N ARG A 90 11.96 -23.56 -12.17
CA ARG A 90 12.17 -24.25 -13.46
C ARG A 90 13.48 -25.03 -13.49
N ILE A 91 14.59 -24.43 -13.05
CA ILE A 91 15.90 -25.10 -13.03
C ILE A 91 15.85 -26.33 -12.11
N PHE A 92 15.29 -26.17 -10.91
CA PHE A 92 15.16 -27.27 -9.96
C PHE A 92 14.32 -28.42 -10.52
N PHE A 93 13.23 -28.09 -11.23
CA PHE A 93 12.40 -29.07 -11.92
C PHE A 93 13.17 -29.80 -13.03
N TYR A 94 13.96 -29.10 -13.85
CA TYR A 94 14.80 -29.74 -14.87
C TYR A 94 15.85 -30.68 -14.25
N ILE A 95 16.50 -30.27 -13.16
CA ILE A 95 17.49 -31.10 -12.45
C ILE A 95 16.83 -32.37 -11.89
N LEU A 96 15.67 -32.24 -11.24
CA LEU A 96 14.89 -33.38 -10.75
C LEU A 96 14.48 -34.34 -11.87
N CYS A 97 14.06 -33.79 -13.01
CA CYS A 97 13.66 -34.58 -14.17
C CYS A 97 14.86 -35.34 -14.78
N LEU A 98 16.01 -34.67 -14.92
CA LEU A 98 17.27 -35.28 -15.36
C LEU A 98 17.72 -36.39 -14.40
N TYR A 99 17.66 -36.16 -13.09
CA TYR A 99 17.98 -37.19 -12.09
C TYR A 99 17.09 -38.42 -12.23
N LYS A 100 15.80 -38.22 -12.50
CA LYS A 100 14.84 -39.32 -12.67
C LYS A 100 15.08 -40.11 -13.96
N LEU A 101 15.47 -39.44 -15.05
CA LEU A 101 15.84 -40.09 -16.31
C LEU A 101 17.11 -40.94 -16.16
N ILE A 102 18.18 -40.37 -15.59
CA ILE A 102 19.45 -41.09 -15.36
C ILE A 102 19.21 -42.33 -14.48
N LYS A 103 18.40 -42.20 -13.43
CA LYS A 103 18.12 -43.32 -12.52
C LYS A 103 17.31 -44.45 -13.18
N ASN A 104 16.47 -44.13 -14.16
CA ASN A 104 15.72 -45.12 -14.93
C ASN A 104 16.61 -45.87 -15.94
N GLU A 105 17.58 -45.21 -16.58
CA GLU A 105 18.50 -45.87 -17.53
C GLU A 105 19.49 -46.83 -16.83
N VAL A 106 19.95 -46.49 -15.62
CA VAL A 106 20.86 -47.34 -14.84
C VAL A 106 20.13 -48.51 -14.16
N GLY A 107 18.81 -48.43 -13.98
CA GLY A 107 17.99 -49.49 -13.38
C GLY A 107 17.59 -50.63 -14.32
N THR A 108 17.85 -50.52 -15.62
CA THR A 108 17.45 -51.52 -16.64
C THR A 108 18.57 -52.47 -17.08
N THR A 109 19.77 -52.39 -16.49
CA THR A 109 20.84 -53.37 -16.67
C THR A 109 20.86 -54.36 -15.51
N SER A 110 19.88 -55.27 -15.47
CA SER A 110 19.92 -56.49 -14.66
C SER A 110 19.16 -57.60 -15.35
#